data_AF-A0A8H6M764-F1
#
_entry.id   AF-A0A8H6M764-F1
#
_cell.length_a   1.000
_cell.length_b   1.000
_cell.length_c   1.000
_cell.angle_alpha   90.00
_cell.angle_beta   90.00
_cell.angle_gamma   90.00
#
_symmetry.space_group_name_H-M   'P 1'
#
loop_
_entity.id
_entity.type
_entity.pdbx_description
1 polymer ?
#
loop_
_entity_poly.entity_id
_entity_poly.type
_entity_poly.pdbx_seq_one_letter_code
_entity_poly.pdbx_strand_id
1 'polypeptide(L)'
;PQPITPSEPPAKRVFPSGARPIYDYIEGVGQGKRALSMARKRELKPRITDQVKASKFYSEWVHDLMTRCESISVRTGCWLYVAVQHPASRTPFMHYSSPKLRREASQALATFHEQVSMAMTALVHSDRKARVTEAIELLKQEARAVAAEEKSQKMEDELSRAQSKVADLEAK
;
A
#
# COMPACT_ATOMS: atom_id res chain seq x y z
N PRO A 1 -52.77 -21.66 3.05
CA PRO A 1 -52.04 -20.46 3.52
C PRO A 1 -50.85 -20.87 4.39
N GLN A 2 -49.62 -20.64 3.92
CA GLN A 2 -48.45 -20.91 4.77
C GLN A 2 -48.33 -19.83 5.85
N PRO A 3 -47.95 -20.20 7.09
CA PRO A 3 -47.77 -19.26 8.18
C PRO A 3 -46.59 -18.33 7.89
N ILE A 4 -46.84 -17.02 7.94
CA ILE A 4 -45.82 -15.98 7.82
C ILE A 4 -45.01 -16.04 9.11
N THR A 5 -43.77 -16.50 9.03
CA THR A 5 -42.83 -16.38 10.15
C THR A 5 -42.48 -14.91 10.35
N PRO A 6 -42.49 -14.39 11.59
CA PRO A 6 -42.08 -13.02 11.86
C PRO A 6 -40.60 -12.86 11.50
N SER A 7 -40.30 -12.00 10.53
CA SER A 7 -38.93 -11.67 10.14
C SER A 7 -38.21 -10.99 11.31
N GLU A 8 -36.97 -11.37 11.56
CA GLU A 8 -36.13 -10.75 12.60
C GLU A 8 -36.13 -9.22 12.49
N PRO A 9 -36.13 -8.50 13.63
CA PRO A 9 -36.08 -7.04 13.61
C PRO A 9 -34.81 -6.58 12.89
N PRO A 10 -34.88 -5.55 12.04
CA PRO A 10 -33.73 -5.07 11.30
C PRO A 10 -32.62 -4.67 12.28
N ALA A 11 -31.42 -5.21 12.08
CA ALA A 11 -30.26 -4.90 12.91
C ALA A 11 -30.11 -3.37 13.03
N LYS A 12 -29.97 -2.88 14.27
CA LYS A 12 -29.79 -1.45 14.54
C LYS A 12 -28.58 -0.96 13.72
N ARG A 13 -28.80 0.01 12.83
CA ARG A 13 -27.73 0.66 12.06
C ARG A 13 -26.77 1.33 13.05
N VAL A 14 -25.58 0.76 13.21
CA VAL A 14 -24.53 1.36 14.03
C VAL A 14 -23.72 2.30 13.15
N PHE A 15 -23.65 3.57 13.55
CA PHE A 15 -22.85 4.57 12.84
C PHE A 15 -21.46 4.67 13.50
N PRO A 16 -20.36 4.48 12.75
CA PRO A 16 -19.03 4.75 13.26
C PRO A 16 -18.92 6.21 13.70
N SER A 17 -18.41 6.44 14.91
CA SER A 17 -18.19 7.78 15.47
C SER A 17 -16.87 7.81 16.22
N GLY A 18 -16.37 9.01 16.55
CA GLY A 18 -15.13 9.15 17.34
C GLY A 18 -15.16 8.40 18.67
N ALA A 19 -16.35 8.25 19.28
CA ALA A 19 -16.56 7.52 20.53
C ALA A 19 -16.77 6.00 20.34
N ARG A 20 -17.10 5.56 19.11
CA ARG A 20 -17.32 4.15 18.75
C ARG A 20 -16.69 3.88 17.37
N PRO A 21 -15.37 3.69 17.30
CA PRO A 21 -14.65 3.46 16.05
C PRO A 21 -14.81 2.00 15.62
N ILE A 22 -15.93 1.65 15.00
CA ILE A 22 -16.23 0.28 14.56
C ILE A 22 -15.16 -0.29 13.62
N TYR A 23 -14.57 0.57 12.79
CA TYR A 23 -13.57 0.23 11.78
C TYR A 23 -12.20 0.87 12.08
N ASP A 24 -11.92 1.08 13.36
CA ASP A 24 -10.76 1.80 13.87
C ASP A 24 -10.65 3.26 13.37
N TYR A 25 -9.54 3.92 13.71
CA TYR A 25 -9.24 5.30 13.31
C TYR A 25 -8.42 5.34 12.02
N ILE A 26 -8.65 6.36 11.19
CA ILE A 26 -7.83 6.65 10.01
C ILE A 26 -6.43 7.05 10.47
N GLU A 27 -5.42 6.30 10.02
CA GLU A 27 -4.02 6.61 10.27
C GLU A 27 -3.54 7.80 9.44
N GLY A 28 -2.65 8.62 10.01
CA GLY A 28 -2.03 9.76 9.32
C GLY A 28 -2.90 11.02 9.19
N VAL A 29 -4.11 11.04 9.75
CA VAL A 29 -4.93 12.27 9.78
C VAL A 29 -4.38 13.23 10.83
N GLY A 30 -4.23 14.49 10.46
CA GLY A 30 -3.74 15.56 11.33
C GLY A 30 -4.58 16.83 11.26
N GLN A 31 -4.46 17.65 12.30
CA GLN A 31 -5.01 19.01 12.37
C GLN A 31 -3.89 19.96 12.82
N GLY A 32 -3.37 20.75 11.88
CA GLY A 32 -2.17 21.55 12.12
C GLY A 32 -0.98 20.66 12.48
N LYS A 33 -0.34 20.92 13.62
CA LYS A 33 0.80 20.12 14.13
C LYS A 33 0.37 18.91 14.96
N ARG A 34 -0.93 18.66 15.16
CA ARG A 34 -1.44 17.60 16.02
C ARG A 34 -2.00 16.45 15.20
N ALA A 35 -1.83 15.22 15.70
CA ALA A 35 -2.57 14.08 15.18
C ALA A 35 -4.07 14.23 15.49
N LEU A 36 -4.93 13.76 14.59
CA LEU A 36 -6.38 13.80 14.74
C LEU A 36 -6.96 12.39 14.62
N SER A 37 -7.58 11.91 15.70
CA SER A 37 -8.27 10.61 15.71
C SER A 37 -9.62 10.73 15.01
N MET A 38 -9.68 10.31 13.74
CA MET A 38 -10.91 10.30 12.94
C MET A 38 -11.36 8.86 12.68
N ALA A 39 -12.51 8.46 13.20
CA ALA A 39 -13.04 7.11 13.01
C ALA A 39 -13.36 6.83 11.53
N ARG A 40 -13.00 5.65 11.03
CA ARG A 40 -13.34 5.21 9.67
C ARG A 40 -14.85 5.01 9.54
N LYS A 41 -15.43 5.49 8.44
CA LYS A 41 -16.85 5.25 8.10
C LYS A 41 -17.11 3.86 7.50
N ARG A 42 -16.06 3.22 6.98
CA ARG A 42 -16.11 1.92 6.30
C ARG A 42 -14.85 1.13 6.65
N GLU A 43 -14.97 -0.19 6.63
CA GLU A 43 -13.84 -1.10 6.81
C GLU A 43 -12.74 -0.83 5.78
N LEU A 44 -11.48 -0.85 6.25
CA LEU A 44 -10.32 -0.72 5.38
C LEU A 44 -10.05 -2.05 4.70
N LYS A 45 -10.17 -2.07 3.37
CA LYS A 45 -9.83 -3.26 2.58
C LYS A 45 -8.32 -3.49 2.58
N PRO A 46 -7.85 -4.75 2.52
CA PRO A 46 -6.43 -5.06 2.45
C PRO A 46 -5.78 -4.48 1.19
N ARG A 47 -4.46 -4.29 1.26
CA ARG A 47 -3.65 -3.82 0.12
C ARG A 47 -3.79 -4.77 -1.06
N ILE A 48 -3.97 -4.20 -2.26
CA ILE A 48 -3.96 -4.96 -3.50
C ILE A 48 -2.52 -5.38 -3.82
N THR A 49 -2.27 -6.69 -3.87
CA THR A 49 -0.94 -7.26 -4.17
C THR A 49 -0.65 -7.22 -5.67
N ASP A 50 -1.64 -7.54 -6.50
CA ASP A 50 -1.57 -7.47 -7.96
C ASP A 50 -1.39 -6.02 -8.45
N GLN A 51 -0.22 -5.74 -9.03
CA GLN A 51 0.16 -4.41 -9.52
C GLN A 51 -0.71 -3.93 -10.69
N VAL A 52 -1.15 -4.83 -11.57
CA VAL A 52 -1.98 -4.46 -12.73
C VAL A 52 -3.34 -4.00 -12.24
N LYS A 53 -3.94 -4.78 -11.34
CA LYS A 53 -5.21 -4.45 -10.68
C LYS A 53 -5.11 -3.18 -9.84
N ALA A 54 -4.03 -3.02 -9.08
CA ALA A 54 -3.79 -1.81 -8.27
C ALA A 54 -3.69 -0.56 -9.14
N SER A 55 -2.97 -0.62 -10.26
CA SER A 55 -2.82 0.51 -11.18
C SER A 55 -4.14 0.89 -11.86
N LYS A 56 -4.96 -0.10 -12.23
CA LYS A 56 -6.31 0.14 -12.78
C LYS A 56 -7.20 0.86 -11.76
N PHE A 57 -7.31 0.33 -10.55
CA PHE A 57 -8.12 0.93 -9.49
C PHE A 57 -7.59 2.31 -9.09
N TYR A 58 -6.27 2.50 -9.08
CA TYR A 58 -5.68 3.80 -8.80
C TYR A 58 -6.21 4.87 -9.77
N SER A 59 -6.18 4.62 -11.08
CA SER A 59 -6.68 5.60 -12.05
C SER A 59 -8.17 5.92 -11.86
N GLU A 60 -8.99 4.89 -11.65
CA GLU A 60 -10.44 5.05 -11.42
C GLU A 60 -10.74 5.82 -10.11
N TRP A 61 -10.08 5.45 -9.02
CA TRP A 61 -10.32 6.04 -7.70
C TRP A 61 -9.74 7.45 -7.58
N VAL A 62 -8.62 7.74 -8.24
CA VAL A 62 -8.09 9.10 -8.27
C VAL A 62 -9.04 10.02 -9.00
N HIS A 63 -9.66 9.59 -10.09
CA HIS A 63 -10.67 10.40 -10.78
C HIS A 63 -11.88 10.71 -9.89
N ASP A 64 -12.43 9.71 -9.19
CA ASP A 64 -13.51 9.91 -8.21
C ASP A 64 -13.07 10.84 -7.06
N LEU A 65 -11.85 10.66 -6.56
CA LEU A 65 -11.28 11.52 -5.52
C LEU A 65 -11.21 12.99 -5.97
N MET A 66 -10.67 13.26 -7.16
CA MET A 66 -10.56 14.64 -7.67
C MET A 66 -11.94 15.29 -7.84
N THR A 67 -12.93 14.53 -8.31
CA THR A 67 -14.32 14.99 -8.45
C THR A 67 -14.93 15.34 -7.08
N ARG A 68 -14.67 14.55 -6.05
CA ARG A 68 -15.12 14.83 -4.67
C ARG A 68 -14.42 16.06 -4.08
N CYS A 69 -13.10 16.18 -4.29
CA CYS A 69 -12.33 17.34 -3.86
C CYS A 69 -12.85 18.63 -4.50
N GLU A 70 -13.19 18.59 -5.78
CA GLU A 70 -13.85 19.70 -6.48
C GLU A 70 -15.19 20.04 -5.83
N SER A 71 -16.09 19.06 -5.67
CA SER A 71 -17.40 19.27 -5.07
C SER A 71 -17.30 19.87 -3.66
N ILE A 72 -16.42 19.34 -2.81
CA ILE A 72 -16.22 19.84 -1.44
C ILE A 72 -15.74 21.29 -1.49
N SER A 73 -14.69 21.58 -2.27
CA SER A 73 -14.08 22.90 -2.23
C SER A 73 -14.94 23.99 -2.87
N VAL A 74 -15.69 23.67 -3.94
CA VAL A 74 -16.63 24.59 -4.58
C VAL A 74 -17.81 24.87 -3.67
N ARG A 75 -18.42 23.84 -3.08
CA ARG A 75 -19.64 24.00 -2.26
C ARG A 75 -19.38 24.63 -0.90
N THR A 76 -18.18 24.43 -0.33
CA THR A 76 -17.83 24.96 0.99
C THR A 76 -16.95 26.21 0.92
N GLY A 77 -16.41 26.54 -0.24
CA GLY A 77 -15.46 27.64 -0.41
C GLY A 77 -14.14 27.43 0.33
N CYS A 78 -13.76 26.18 0.64
CA CYS A 78 -12.53 25.90 1.37
C CYS A 78 -11.28 25.96 0.47
N TRP A 79 -10.15 26.29 1.09
CA TRP A 79 -8.84 26.08 0.47
C TRP A 79 -8.50 24.59 0.56
N LEU A 80 -8.26 23.95 -0.57
CA LEU A 80 -7.97 22.53 -0.65
C LEU A 80 -6.86 22.27 -1.67
N TYR A 81 -5.89 21.46 -1.25
CA TYR A 81 -4.86 20.90 -2.11
C TYR A 81 -4.78 19.40 -1.85
N VAL A 82 -4.74 18.60 -2.92
CA VAL A 82 -4.55 17.15 -2.87
C VAL A 82 -3.55 16.77 -3.95
N ALA A 83 -2.60 15.90 -3.62
CA ALA A 83 -1.65 15.32 -4.56
C ALA A 83 -1.51 13.82 -4.32
N VAL A 84 -1.47 13.05 -5.39
CA VAL A 84 -1.40 11.58 -5.35
C VAL A 84 -0.44 11.06 -6.42
N GLN A 85 0.40 10.11 -6.04
CA GLN A 85 1.31 9.40 -6.93
C GLN A 85 1.27 7.90 -6.61
N HIS A 86 1.08 7.08 -7.65
CA HIS A 86 1.27 5.64 -7.52
C HIS A 86 2.73 5.27 -7.83
N PRO A 87 3.39 4.42 -7.04
CA PRO A 87 4.80 4.07 -7.26
C PRO A 87 5.07 3.43 -8.62
N ALA A 88 4.11 2.66 -9.15
CA ALA A 88 4.21 2.06 -10.48
C ALA A 88 3.75 2.99 -11.61
N SER A 89 3.27 4.21 -11.31
CA SER A 89 2.87 5.16 -12.35
C SER A 89 4.10 5.63 -13.14
N ARG A 90 3.91 5.73 -14.46
CA ARG A 90 4.88 6.34 -15.38
C ARG A 90 4.61 7.83 -15.61
N THR A 91 3.43 8.31 -15.23
CA THR A 91 3.07 9.72 -15.34
C THR A 91 3.49 10.49 -14.08
N PRO A 92 3.66 11.82 -14.19
CA PRO A 92 3.75 12.68 -13.03
C PRO A 92 2.53 12.54 -12.09
N PHE A 93 2.68 13.05 -10.88
CA PHE A 93 1.62 13.02 -9.88
C PHE A 93 0.40 13.83 -10.32
N MET A 94 -0.77 13.28 -10.00
CA MET A 94 -2.02 13.98 -10.21
C MET A 94 -2.29 14.86 -8.98
N HIS A 95 -2.79 16.06 -9.22
CA HIS A 95 -3.12 16.98 -8.14
C HIS A 95 -4.37 17.78 -8.44
N TYR A 96 -4.99 18.26 -7.37
CA TYR A 96 -6.11 19.18 -7.41
C TYR A 96 -5.81 20.36 -6.49
N SER A 97 -6.09 21.57 -6.97
CA SER A 97 -6.03 22.81 -6.19
C SER A 97 -7.34 23.55 -6.34
N SER A 98 -7.99 23.88 -5.21
CA SER A 98 -9.31 24.53 -5.25
C SER A 98 -9.26 25.89 -5.96
N PRO A 99 -10.36 26.33 -6.60
CA PRO A 99 -10.41 27.62 -7.28
C PRO A 99 -10.01 28.79 -6.36
N LYS A 100 -10.45 28.74 -5.09
CA LYS A 100 -10.13 29.75 -4.10
C LYS A 100 -8.63 29.83 -3.81
N LEU A 101 -7.97 28.68 -3.64
CA LEU A 101 -6.52 28.61 -3.41
C LEU A 101 -5.73 29.11 -4.61
N ARG A 102 -6.11 28.70 -5.83
CA ARG A 102 -5.46 29.16 -7.06
C ARG A 102 -5.58 30.68 -7.26
N ARG A 103 -6.69 31.28 -6.85
CA ARG A 103 -6.93 32.72 -6.96
C ARG A 103 -6.18 33.53 -5.90
N GLU A 104 -6.22 33.09 -4.66
CA GLU A 104 -5.77 33.90 -3.52
C GLU A 104 -4.30 33.69 -3.18
N ALA A 105 -3.70 32.56 -3.56
CA ALA A 105 -2.33 32.21 -3.20
C ALA A 105 -1.57 31.54 -4.36
N SER A 106 -1.72 32.04 -5.60
CA SER A 106 -1.14 31.43 -6.80
C SER A 106 0.38 31.22 -6.71
N GLN A 107 1.13 32.22 -6.24
CA GLN A 107 2.58 32.14 -6.13
C GLN A 107 3.02 31.15 -5.05
N ALA A 108 2.42 31.22 -3.86
CA ALA A 108 2.71 30.28 -2.78
C ALA A 108 2.33 28.84 -3.17
N LEU A 109 1.23 28.67 -3.91
CA LEU A 109 0.81 27.39 -4.47
C LEU A 109 1.84 26.84 -5.45
N ALA A 110 2.43 27.68 -6.31
CA ALA A 110 3.46 27.24 -7.25
C ALA A 110 4.70 26.69 -6.51
N THR A 111 5.20 27.42 -5.51
CA THR A 111 6.33 26.98 -4.68
C THR A 111 6.00 25.69 -3.92
N PHE A 112 4.81 25.61 -3.33
CA PHE A 112 4.36 24.41 -2.63
C PHE A 112 4.23 23.21 -3.56
N HIS A 113 3.69 23.42 -4.76
CA HIS A 113 3.56 22.39 -5.78
C HIS A 113 4.93 21.85 -6.24
N GLU A 114 5.92 22.73 -6.38
CA GLU A 114 7.30 22.35 -6.70
C GLU A 114 7.91 21.46 -5.60
N GLN A 115 7.74 21.83 -4.33
CA GLN A 115 8.20 21.01 -3.19
C GLN A 115 7.55 19.63 -3.17
N VAL A 116 6.24 19.56 -3.41
CA VAL A 116 5.52 18.28 -3.52
C VAL A 116 6.03 17.46 -4.70
N SER A 117 6.29 18.09 -5.85
CA SER A 117 6.85 17.42 -7.03
C SER A 117 8.21 16.78 -6.75
N MET A 118 9.11 17.52 -6.10
CA MET A 118 10.42 17.02 -5.69
C MET A 118 10.28 15.83 -4.73
N ALA A 119 9.42 15.95 -3.72
CA ALA A 119 9.19 14.89 -2.74
C ALA A 119 8.63 13.61 -3.38
N MET A 120 7.60 13.73 -4.24
CA MET A 120 7.00 12.58 -4.93
C MET A 120 8.00 11.90 -5.87
N THR A 121 8.82 12.69 -6.57
CA THR A 121 9.88 12.17 -7.44
C THR A 121 10.90 11.38 -6.64
N ALA A 122 11.38 11.93 -5.52
CA ALA A 122 12.31 11.23 -4.63
C ALA A 122 11.73 9.92 -4.08
N LEU A 123 10.44 9.91 -3.69
CA LEU A 123 9.76 8.71 -3.20
C LEU A 123 9.67 7.62 -4.29
N VAL A 124 9.28 7.97 -5.51
CA VAL A 124 9.20 7.02 -6.64
C VAL A 124 10.58 6.44 -6.96
N HIS A 125 11.62 7.27 -6.97
CA HIS A 125 12.99 6.79 -7.18
C HIS A 125 13.46 5.87 -6.06
N SER A 126 13.15 6.20 -4.81
CA SER A 126 13.48 5.36 -3.65
C SER A 126 12.78 4.01 -3.71
N ASP A 127 11.48 3.98 -4.03
CA ASP A 127 10.70 2.73 -4.18
C ASP A 127 11.28 1.85 -5.29
N ARG A 128 11.60 2.43 -6.45
CA ARG A 128 12.21 1.69 -7.56
C ARG A 128 13.57 1.12 -7.18
N LYS A 129 14.41 1.90 -6.49
CA LYS A 129 15.71 1.44 -6.00
C LYS A 129 15.55 0.27 -5.03
N ALA A 130 14.63 0.38 -4.08
CA ALA A 130 14.36 -0.66 -3.09
C ALA A 130 13.93 -1.98 -3.75
N ARG A 131 13.05 -1.94 -4.76
CA ARG A 131 12.63 -3.14 -5.50
C ARG A 131 13.79 -3.79 -6.25
N VAL A 132 14.66 -3.00 -6.86
CA VAL A 132 15.84 -3.52 -7.59
C VAL A 132 16.83 -4.16 -6.61
N THR A 133 17.08 -3.53 -5.46
CA THR A 133 17.97 -4.11 -4.44
C THR A 133 17.41 -5.40 -3.88
N GLU A 134 16.10 -5.44 -3.60
CA GLU A 134 15.41 -6.65 -3.14
C GLU A 134 15.50 -7.78 -4.17
N ALA A 135 15.30 -7.48 -5.46
CA ALA A 135 15.43 -8.47 -6.53
C ALA A 135 16.87 -9.03 -6.64
N ILE A 136 17.89 -8.18 -6.49
CA ILE A 136 19.29 -8.61 -6.49
C ILE A 136 19.60 -9.49 -5.28
N GLU A 137 19.06 -9.14 -4.10
CA GLU A 137 19.23 -9.94 -2.89
C GLU A 137 18.56 -11.30 -2.99
N LEU A 138 17.36 -11.37 -3.56
CA LEU A 138 16.65 -12.62 -3.83
C LEU A 138 17.49 -13.55 -4.73
N LEU A 139 18.01 -13.03 -5.85
CA LEU A 139 18.87 -13.80 -6.75
C LEU A 139 20.15 -14.31 -6.06
N LYS A 140 20.74 -13.50 -5.19
CA LYS A 140 21.92 -13.93 -4.40
C LYS A 140 21.55 -15.00 -3.38
N GLN A 141 20.38 -14.93 -2.77
CA GLN A 141 19.90 -15.94 -1.82
C GLN A 141 19.60 -17.25 -2.54
N GLU A 142 18.95 -17.21 -3.70
CA GLU A 142 18.70 -18.39 -4.55
C GLU A 142 20.02 -19.05 -4.99
N ALA A 143 20.99 -18.27 -5.46
CA ALA A 143 22.30 -18.81 -5.84
C ALA A 143 23.04 -19.45 -4.66
N ARG A 144 22.91 -18.89 -3.45
CA ARG A 144 23.48 -19.48 -2.22
C ARG A 144 22.75 -20.76 -1.82
N ALA A 145 21.43 -20.81 -1.96
CA ALA A 145 20.63 -21.98 -1.67
C ALA A 145 21.02 -23.15 -2.60
N VAL A 146 21.11 -22.90 -3.90
CA VAL A 146 21.57 -23.91 -4.88
C VAL A 146 22.98 -24.40 -4.56
N ALA A 147 23.92 -23.49 -4.28
CA ALA A 147 25.29 -23.88 -3.93
C ALA A 147 25.38 -24.64 -2.59
N ALA A 148 24.46 -24.38 -1.65
CA ALA A 148 24.37 -25.10 -0.39
C ALA A 148 23.76 -26.50 -0.58
N GLU A 149 22.72 -26.63 -1.41
CA GLU A 149 22.12 -27.91 -1.80
C GLU A 149 23.14 -28.81 -2.50
N GLU A 150 23.89 -28.28 -3.48
CA GLU A 150 24.96 -29.02 -4.16
C GLU A 150 26.04 -29.52 -3.19
N LYS A 151 26.37 -28.72 -2.16
CA LYS A 151 27.32 -29.12 -1.12
C LYS A 151 26.73 -30.18 -0.19
N SER A 152 25.47 -30.04 0.21
CA SER A 152 24.79 -31.05 1.03
C SER A 152 24.76 -32.39 0.31
N GLN A 153 24.38 -32.39 -0.97
CA GLN A 153 24.34 -33.59 -1.79
C GLN A 153 25.72 -34.26 -1.89
N LYS A 154 26.78 -33.48 -2.12
CA LYS A 154 28.15 -34.03 -2.16
C LYS A 154 28.57 -34.63 -0.81
N MET A 155 28.25 -33.97 0.31
CA MET A 155 28.57 -34.51 1.63
C MET A 155 27.75 -35.76 1.97
N GLU A 156 26.49 -35.82 1.56
CA GLU A 156 25.64 -37.01 1.72
C GLU A 156 26.17 -38.18 0.88
N ASP A 157 26.57 -37.93 -0.36
CA ASP A 157 27.18 -38.94 -1.23
C ASP A 157 28.51 -39.46 -0.66
N GLU A 158 29.34 -38.57 -0.10
CA GLU A 158 30.59 -38.93 0.57
C GLU A 158 30.35 -39.72 1.86
N LEU A 159 29.38 -39.32 2.68
CA LEU A 159 29.00 -40.03 3.90
C LEU A 159 28.50 -41.44 3.58
N SER A 160 27.64 -41.57 2.56
CA SER A 160 27.13 -42.86 2.09
C SER A 160 28.26 -43.80 1.65
N ARG A 161 29.24 -43.27 0.88
CA ARG A 161 30.43 -44.02 0.48
C ARG A 161 31.36 -44.38 1.63
N ALA A 162 31.43 -43.57 2.68
CA ALA A 162 32.21 -43.87 3.86
C ALA A 162 31.54 -44.96 4.70
N GLN A 163 30.22 -44.89 4.87
CA GLN A 163 29.43 -45.89 5.59
C GLN A 163 29.49 -47.27 4.92
N SER A 164 29.43 -47.34 3.59
CA SER A 164 29.56 -48.61 2.88
C SER A 164 30.93 -49.26 3.10
N LYS A 165 32.01 -48.47 3.09
CA LYS A 165 33.36 -48.97 3.38
C LYS A 165 33.54 -49.46 4.81
N VAL A 166 32.92 -48.80 5.79
CA VAL A 166 32.94 -49.26 7.19
C VAL A 166 32.21 -50.59 7.32
N ALA A 167 31.03 -50.73 6.71
CA ALA A 167 30.28 -51.99 6.72
C ALA A 167 31.07 -53.15 6.06
N ASP A 168 31.77 -52.88 4.95
CA ASP A 168 32.60 -53.88 4.28
C ASP A 168 33.83 -54.32 5.11
N LEU A 169 34.33 -53.44 5.99
CA LEU A 169 35.45 -53.73 6.90
C LEU A 169 34.99 -54.50 8.15
N GLU A 170 33.79 -54.23 8.66
CA GLU A 170 33.21 -54.96 9.80
C GLU A 170 32.75 -56.38 9.43
N ALA A 171 32.51 -56.66 8.14
CA ALA A 171 32.13 -57.97 7.64
C ALA A 171 33.31 -58.94 7.39
N LYS A 172 34.56 -58.50 7.59
CA LYS A 172 35.79 -59.30 7.47
C LYS A 172 36.38 -59.65 8.83
#